data_AF-A0A1M6F2H1-F1
#
_entry.id   AF-A0A1M6F2H1-F1
#
_cell.length_a   1.000
_cell.length_b   1.000
_cell.length_c   1.000
_cell.angle_alpha   90.00
_cell.angle_beta   90.00
_cell.angle_gamma   90.00
#
_symmetry.space_group_name_H-M   'P 1'
#
loop_
_entity.id
_entity.type
_entity.pdbx_description
1 polymer ?
#
loop_
_entity_poly.entity_id
_entity_poly.type
_entity_poly.pdbx_seq_one_letter_code
_entity_poly.pdbx_strand_id
1 'polypeptide(L)' 'MVAKGGITSSDVATRGLGFRHAIVIGPMLPGIVSLWSGQDGPAAGIPYVVFAGNVGGAESLSDVVTKLTNS' A
#
# COMPACT_ATOMS: atom_id res chain seq x y z
N MET A 1 -1.32 -5.51 3.32
CA MET A 1 -1.49 -4.49 4.39
C MET A 1 -1.92 -3.15 3.79
N VAL A 2 -2.61 -2.29 4.55
CA VAL A 2 -3.08 -0.98 4.09
C VAL A 2 -2.64 0.14 5.05
N ALA A 3 -2.16 1.26 4.55
CA ALA A 3 -1.85 2.47 5.33
C ALA A 3 -2.28 3.76 4.62
N LYS A 4 -2.55 4.82 5.40
CA LYS A 4 -2.99 6.13 4.91
C LYS A 4 -2.11 7.28 5.41
N GLY A 5 -1.81 8.22 4.52
CA GLY A 5 -0.95 9.37 4.78
C GLY A 5 0.49 9.11 4.34
N GLY A 6 1.09 10.00 3.55
CA GLY A 6 2.37 9.75 2.87
C GLY A 6 3.57 9.54 3.80
N ILE A 7 3.63 10.27 4.93
CA ILE A 7 4.71 10.10 5.93
C ILE A 7 4.45 8.84 6.77
N THR A 8 3.22 8.65 7.24
CA THR A 8 2.82 7.48 8.04
C THR A 8 2.99 6.16 7.28
N SER A 9 2.67 6.12 5.99
CA SER A 9 2.87 4.93 5.16
C SER A 9 4.35 4.64 4.91
N SER A 10 5.17 5.68 4.74
CA SER A 10 6.62 5.52 4.58
C SER A 10 7.28 5.00 5.86
N ASP A 11 6.88 5.51 7.03
CA ASP A 11 7.37 5.02 8.33
C ASP A 11 6.90 3.58 8.61
N VAL A 12 5.65 3.22 8.31
CA VAL A 12 5.17 1.84 8.46
C VAL A 12 5.92 0.89 7.52
N ALA A 13 6.17 1.29 6.27
CA ALA A 13 6.93 0.48 5.32
C ALA A 13 8.38 0.26 5.79
N THR A 14 9.09 1.33 6.14
CA THR A 14 10.52 1.28 6.46
C THR A 14 10.79 0.77 7.88
N ARG A 15 10.07 1.26 8.89
CA ARG A 15 10.30 0.94 10.31
C ARG A 15 9.42 -0.20 10.81
N GLY A 16 8.18 -0.30 10.31
CA GLY A 16 7.23 -1.34 10.74
C GLY A 16 7.40 -2.67 10.00
N LEU A 17 7.67 -2.61 8.70
CA LEU A 17 7.77 -3.79 7.82
C LEU A 17 9.20 -4.09 7.35
N GLY A 18 10.16 -3.20 7.63
CA GLY A 18 11.56 -3.39 7.25
C GLY A 18 11.81 -3.32 5.75
N PHE A 19 10.93 -2.65 4.98
CA PHE A 19 11.15 -2.43 3.56
C PHE A 19 12.42 -1.60 3.35
N ARG A 20 13.43 -2.22 2.74
CA ARG A 20 14.63 -1.53 2.24
C ARG A 20 14.47 -1.11 0.78
N HIS A 21 13.85 -1.99 -0.01
CA HIS A 21 13.48 -1.74 -1.39
C HIS A 21 12.07 -2.26 -1.65
N ALA A 22 11.28 -1.48 -2.38
CA ALA A 22 9.96 -1.86 -2.83
C ALA A 22 9.74 -1.36 -4.26
N ILE A 23 9.02 -2.14 -5.06
CA ILE A 23 8.59 -1.72 -6.40
C ILE A 23 7.14 -1.25 -6.37
N VAL A 24 6.85 -0.20 -7.13
CA VAL A 24 5.47 0.23 -7.37
C VAL A 24 4.92 -0.61 -8.51
N ILE A 25 3.94 -1.46 -8.21
CA ILE A 25 3.28 -2.34 -9.20
C ILE A 25 2.31 -1.53 -10.07
N GLY A 26 1.68 -0.50 -9.48
CA GLY A 26 0.77 0.38 -10.19
C GLY A 26 -0.36 0.92 -9.31
N PRO A 27 -1.28 1.71 -9.90
CA PRO A 27 -2.43 2.24 -9.19
C PRO A 27 -3.53 1.18 -9.03
N MET A 28 -3.93 0.90 -7.79
CA MET A 28 -5.11 0.08 -7.44
C MET A 28 -6.43 0.81 -7.74
N LEU A 29 -6.42 2.14 -7.65
CA LEU A 29 -7.53 3.02 -7.99
C LEU A 29 -7.00 4.25 -8.76
N PRO A 30 -7.79 4.86 -9.67
CA PRO A 30 -7.35 5.99 -10.48
C PRO A 30 -6.85 7.17 -9.63
N GLY A 31 -5.53 7.35 -9.53
CA GLY A 31 -4.89 8.48 -8.87
C GLY A 31 -4.76 8.44 -7.34
N ILE A 32 -5.08 7.31 -6.68
CA ILE A 32 -5.31 7.31 -5.21
C ILE A 32 -4.45 6.31 -4.44
N VAL A 33 -4.22 5.13 -5.02
CA VAL A 33 -3.76 3.97 -4.25
C VAL A 33 -2.62 3.28 -4.97
N SER A 34 -1.42 3.30 -4.42
CA SER A 34 -0.29 2.56 -4.99
C SER A 34 -0.13 1.20 -4.31
N LEU A 35 0.00 0.14 -5.12
CA LEU A 35 0.43 -1.16 -4.62
C LEU A 35 1.95 -1.25 -4.67
N TRP A 36 2.56 -1.55 -3.53
CA TRP A 36 3.98 -1.75 -3.36
C TRP A 36 4.23 -3.22 -3.05
N SER A 37 5.31 -3.78 -3.60
CA SER A 37 5.80 -5.10 -3.25
C SER A 37 7.21 -4.95 -2.68
N GLY A 38 7.39 -5.36 -1.42
CA GLY A 38 8.70 -5.43 -0.79
C GLY A 38 9.56 -6.48 -1.50
N GLN A 39 10.81 -6.15 -1.78
CA GLN A 39 11.72 -7.06 -2.49
C GLN A 39 12.61 -7.88 -1.56
N ASP A 40 12.80 -7.41 -0.33
CA ASP A 40 13.73 -8.00 0.63
C ASP A 40 13.14 -8.02 2.04
N GLY A 41 13.65 -8.92 2.88
CA GLY A 41 13.32 -8.97 4.30
C GLY A 41 12.04 -9.75 4.61
N PRO A 42 11.56 -9.70 5.87
CA PRO A 42 10.45 -10.53 6.35
C PRO A 42 9.12 -10.28 5.61
N ALA A 43 9.00 -9.11 4.99
CA ALA A 43 7.81 -8.71 4.26
C ALA A 43 8.02 -8.73 2.72
N ALA A 44 9.06 -9.41 2.23
CA ALA A 44 9.26 -9.65 0.81
C ALA A 44 8.05 -10.36 0.19
N GLY A 45 7.56 -9.86 -0.94
CA GLY A 45 6.38 -10.36 -1.63
C GLY A 45 5.04 -10.01 -0.96
N ILE A 46 5.04 -9.34 0.20
CA ILE A 46 3.79 -8.93 0.84
C ILE A 46 3.25 -7.66 0.14
N PRO A 47 2.02 -7.70 -0.40
CA PRO A 47 1.40 -6.53 -1.00
C PRO A 47 1.11 -5.46 0.06
N TYR A 48 1.67 -4.28 -0.15
CA TYR A 48 1.50 -3.11 0.71
C TYR A 48 0.80 -2.00 -0.05
N VAL A 49 -0.38 -1.61 0.43
CA VAL A 49 -1.21 -0.61 -0.21
C VAL A 49 -1.09 0.72 0.50
N VAL A 50 -0.72 1.75 -0.25
CA VAL A 50 -0.51 3.12 0.26
C VAL A 50 -1.58 4.06 -0.27
N PHE A 51 -2.32 4.68 0.64
CA PHE A 51 -3.24 5.78 0.36
C PHE A 51 -2.53 7.12 0.60
N ALA A 52 -2.45 7.95 -0.44
CA ALA A 52 -1.99 9.33 -0.28
C ALA A 52 -2.92 10.09 0.69
N GLY A 53 -2.33 10.90 1.58
CA GLY A 53 -3.10 11.71 2.53
C GLY A 53 -4.04 12.65 1.78
N ASN A 54 -5.31 12.69 2.17
CA ASN A 54 -6.42 13.42 1.54
C ASN A 54 -7.01 12.82 0.25
N VAL A 55 -6.64 11.59 -0.13
CA VAL A 55 -7.17 10.94 -1.34
C VAL A 55 -8.02 9.71 -0.97
N GLY A 56 -9.12 9.51 -1.70
CA GLY A 56 -10.10 8.43 -1.49
C GLY A 56 -11.31 8.86 -0.64
N GLY A 57 -12.50 8.42 -1.05
CA GLY A 57 -13.77 8.59 -0.34
C GLY A 57 -13.98 7.51 0.73
N ALA A 58 -15.15 7.52 1.37
CA ALA A 58 -15.52 6.56 2.42
C ALA A 58 -15.37 5.09 1.97
N GLU A 59 -15.69 4.80 0.71
CA GLU A 59 -15.68 3.46 0.14
C GLU A 59 -14.31 3.00 -0.38
N SER A 60 -13.32 3.89 -0.50
CA SER A 60 -12.06 3.56 -1.17
C SER A 60 -11.24 2.47 -0.46
N LEU A 61 -11.41 2.30 0.85
CA LEU A 61 -10.79 1.18 1.58
C LEU A 61 -11.49 -0.16 1.25
N SER A 62 -12.82 -0.15 1.17
CA SER A 62 -13.63 -1.32 0.82
C SER A 62 -13.34 -1.82 -0.59
N ASP A 63 -13.24 -0.89 -1.56
CA ASP A 63 -12.89 -1.18 -2.95
C ASP A 63 -11.52 -1.89 -3.07
N VAL A 64 -10.54 -1.42 -2.31
CA VAL A 64 -9.18 -1.98 -2.30
C VAL A 64 -9.15 -3.38 -1.69
N VAL A 65 -9.83 -3.56 -0.55
CA VAL A 65 -9.90 -4.89 0.09
C VAL A 65 -10.59 -5.88 -0.85
N THR A 66 -11.70 -5.48 -1.48
CA THR A 66 -12.44 -6.30 -2.43
C THR A 66 -11.56 -6.74 -3.61
N LYS A 67 -10.77 -5.83 -4.20
CA LYS A 67 -9.84 -6.18 -5.29
C LYS A 67 -8.75 -7.17 -4.85
N LEU A 68 -8.25 -7.05 -3.63
CA LEU A 68 -7.20 -7.92 -3.10
C LEU A 68 -7.70 -9.32 -2.72
N THR A 69 -8.94 -9.47 -2.26
CA THR A 69 -9.51 -10.79 -1.88
C THR A 69 -10.14 -11.55 -3.04
N ASN A 70 -10.45 -10.90 -4.15
CA ASN A 70 -11.02 -11.54 -5.35
C ASN A 70 -10.00 -11.83 -6.47
N SER A 71 -8.69 -11.74 -6.19
CA SER A 71 -7.61 -12.06 -7.14
C SER A 71 -6.83 -13.29 -6.71
#